data_AF-A0A378MHI8-F1
#
_entry.id   AF-A0A378MHI8-F1
#
_cell.length_a   1.000
_cell.length_b   1.000
_cell.length_c   1.000
_cell.angle_alpha   90.00
_cell.angle_beta   90.00
_cell.angle_gamma   90.00
#
_symmetry.space_group_name_H-M   'P 1'
#
loop_
_entity.id
_entity.type
_entity.pdbx_description
1 polymer ?
#
loop_
_entity_poly.entity_id
_entity_poly.type
_entity_poly.pdbx_seq_one_letter_code
_entity_poly.pdbx_strand_id
1 'polypeptide(L)'
;MTHIVDEFPELQGLMGEKYALLQGEEADVATAIREHYLPISAEGELPQTELGSILAIADKLETLIAFFAVGIVPTGSQDPFSLRRNALGIMRIMKANKWNIRLLPLIREVIKIEQAELDQSLSVEELQQEIIQFLKQRLKAIMLGEAIRYDIIDAVLDSTQDNVPELLERASVLNNYSTDSGNFRETIESLSRVVNLAKNMKKKL
;
A
#
# COMPACT_ATOMS: atom_id res chain seq x y z
N MET A 1 -2.67 -29.02 -14.82
CA MET A 1 -2.81 -27.57 -15.03
C MET A 1 -1.87 -27.20 -16.17
N THR A 2 -2.42 -26.60 -17.23
CA THR A 2 -1.81 -26.54 -18.57
C THR A 2 -0.68 -25.51 -18.66
N HIS A 3 0.46 -25.94 -19.19
CA HIS A 3 1.71 -25.18 -19.45
C HIS A 3 1.57 -23.81 -20.16
N ILE A 4 0.38 -23.46 -20.67
CA ILE A 4 0.08 -22.16 -21.30
C ILE A 4 0.23 -20.99 -20.29
N VAL A 5 -0.05 -21.25 -19.00
CA VAL A 5 0.01 -20.26 -17.91
C VAL A 5 1.46 -19.85 -17.59
N ASP A 6 2.43 -20.75 -17.80
CA ASP A 6 3.86 -20.46 -17.59
C ASP A 6 4.48 -19.70 -18.77
N GLU A 7 3.96 -19.90 -19.98
CA GLU A 7 4.45 -19.22 -21.20
C GLU A 7 3.85 -17.82 -21.40
N PHE A 8 2.64 -17.57 -20.86
CA PHE A 8 1.94 -16.28 -21.00
C PHE A 8 1.34 -15.80 -19.66
N PRO A 9 2.13 -15.17 -18.78
CA PRO A 9 1.65 -14.61 -17.51
C PRO A 9 0.49 -13.62 -17.65
N GLU A 10 0.37 -12.96 -18.80
CA GLU A 10 -0.70 -12.02 -19.12
C GLU A 10 -2.08 -12.69 -19.27
N LEU A 11 -2.12 -14.01 -19.50
CA LEU A 11 -3.36 -14.76 -19.72
C LEU A 11 -3.90 -15.41 -18.44
N GLN A 12 -3.16 -15.42 -17.34
CA GLN A 12 -3.51 -16.20 -16.14
C GLN A 12 -4.89 -15.81 -15.58
N GLY A 13 -5.12 -14.50 -15.39
CA GLY A 13 -6.42 -14.00 -14.92
C GLY A 13 -7.57 -14.27 -15.90
N LEU A 14 -7.33 -14.06 -17.19
CA LEU A 14 -8.36 -14.29 -18.21
C LEU A 14 -8.77 -15.77 -18.29
N MET A 15 -7.78 -16.68 -18.26
CA MET A 15 -8.05 -18.12 -18.26
C MET A 15 -8.75 -18.55 -16.97
N GLY A 16 -8.36 -17.99 -15.82
CA GLY A 16 -9.02 -18.22 -14.53
C GLY A 16 -10.52 -17.88 -14.57
N GLU A 17 -10.87 -16.70 -15.08
CA GLU A 17 -12.27 -16.30 -15.27
C GLU A 17 -13.03 -17.26 -16.19
N LYS A 18 -12.44 -17.65 -17.33
CA LYS A 18 -13.08 -18.61 -18.24
C LYS A 18 -13.32 -19.96 -17.59
N TYR A 19 -12.38 -20.47 -16.82
CA TYR A 19 -12.54 -21.73 -16.12
C TYR A 19 -13.59 -21.65 -15.01
N ALA A 20 -13.62 -20.57 -14.23
CA ALA A 20 -14.63 -20.36 -13.19
C ALA A 20 -16.05 -20.34 -13.79
N LEU A 21 -16.26 -19.61 -14.89
CA LEU A 21 -17.54 -19.59 -15.60
C LEU A 21 -17.95 -20.97 -16.12
N LEU A 22 -17.00 -21.74 -16.67
CA LEU A 22 -17.24 -23.11 -17.14
C LEU A 22 -17.57 -24.08 -16.00
N GLN A 23 -17.11 -23.81 -14.79
CA GLN A 23 -17.41 -24.58 -13.58
C GLN A 23 -18.73 -24.19 -12.91
N GLY A 24 -19.40 -23.16 -13.42
CA GLY A 24 -20.70 -22.70 -12.91
C GLY A 24 -20.60 -21.71 -11.75
N GLU A 25 -19.43 -21.10 -11.55
CA GLU A 25 -19.29 -19.98 -10.60
C GLU A 25 -20.08 -18.76 -11.07
N GLU A 26 -20.51 -17.94 -10.11
CA GLU A 26 -21.19 -16.68 -10.37
C GLU A 26 -20.28 -15.71 -11.15
N ALA A 27 -20.89 -14.85 -11.98
CA ALA A 27 -20.15 -13.99 -12.89
C ALA A 27 -19.24 -12.99 -12.16
N ASP A 28 -19.67 -12.48 -11.00
CA ASP A 28 -18.89 -11.57 -10.16
C ASP A 28 -17.66 -12.25 -9.55
N VAL A 29 -17.80 -13.50 -9.09
CA VAL A 29 -16.69 -14.34 -8.60
C VAL A 29 -15.69 -14.59 -9.72
N ALA A 30 -16.15 -15.00 -10.91
CA ALA A 30 -15.29 -15.24 -12.05
C ALA A 30 -14.52 -13.98 -12.49
N THR A 31 -15.18 -12.82 -12.50
CA THR A 31 -14.51 -11.54 -12.78
C THR A 31 -13.49 -11.19 -11.70
N ALA A 32 -13.79 -11.41 -10.42
CA ALA A 32 -12.82 -11.19 -9.35
C ALA A 32 -11.57 -12.06 -9.47
N ILE A 33 -11.72 -13.32 -9.89
CA ILE A 33 -10.59 -14.23 -10.21
C ILE A 33 -9.70 -13.66 -11.32
N ARG A 34 -10.27 -13.01 -12.33
CA ARG A 34 -9.45 -12.31 -13.33
C ARG A 34 -8.76 -11.08 -12.75
N GLU A 35 -9.53 -10.27 -12.02
CA GLU A 35 -9.09 -8.95 -11.57
C GLU A 35 -8.07 -9.00 -10.43
N HIS A 36 -8.00 -10.08 -9.63
CA HIS A 36 -7.09 -10.12 -8.48
C HIS A 36 -5.59 -10.02 -8.86
N TYR A 37 -5.24 -10.41 -10.10
CA TYR A 37 -3.90 -10.25 -10.64
C TYR A 37 -3.54 -8.77 -10.89
N LEU A 38 -4.53 -7.89 -11.05
CA LEU A 38 -4.31 -6.48 -11.37
C LEU A 38 -3.89 -5.65 -10.13
N PRO A 39 -3.11 -4.58 -10.31
CA PRO A 39 -2.38 -4.23 -11.53
C PRO A 39 -1.13 -5.11 -11.72
N ILE A 40 -0.89 -5.54 -12.97
CA ILE A 40 0.28 -6.36 -13.36
C ILE A 40 1.56 -5.53 -13.57
N SER A 41 1.44 -4.22 -13.71
CA SER A 41 2.55 -3.28 -13.90
C SER A 41 2.32 -2.01 -13.09
N ALA A 42 3.38 -1.19 -12.93
CA ALA A 42 3.33 0.00 -12.09
C ALA A 42 2.19 0.97 -12.46
N GLU A 43 1.97 1.17 -13.76
CA GLU A 43 0.91 2.01 -14.32
C GLU A 43 -0.22 1.20 -14.96
N GLY A 44 -0.27 -0.11 -14.70
CA GLY A 44 -1.26 -1.01 -15.29
C GLY A 44 -2.69 -0.72 -14.84
N GLU A 45 -3.63 -1.34 -15.54
CA GLU A 45 -5.06 -1.28 -15.23
C GLU A 45 -5.33 -1.76 -13.80
N LEU A 46 -6.29 -1.12 -13.14
CA LEU A 46 -6.76 -1.51 -11.82
C LEU A 46 -8.00 -2.40 -11.94
N PRO A 47 -8.28 -3.26 -10.95
CA PRO A 47 -9.58 -3.92 -10.82
C PRO A 47 -10.72 -2.92 -10.96
N GLN A 48 -11.76 -3.25 -11.72
CA GLN A 48 -12.91 -2.38 -11.91
C GLN A 48 -14.03 -2.69 -10.91
N THR A 49 -14.09 -3.94 -10.43
CA THR A 49 -15.09 -4.35 -9.45
C THR A 49 -14.58 -4.16 -8.03
N GLU A 50 -15.51 -3.94 -7.09
CA GLU A 50 -15.20 -3.89 -5.66
C GLU A 50 -14.65 -5.24 -5.17
N LEU A 51 -15.29 -6.35 -5.55
CA LEU A 51 -14.85 -7.69 -5.17
C LEU A 51 -13.44 -8.00 -5.70
N GLY A 52 -13.17 -7.71 -6.97
CA GLY A 52 -11.84 -7.84 -7.56
C GLY A 52 -10.80 -6.94 -6.90
N SER A 53 -11.17 -5.71 -6.52
CA SER A 53 -10.31 -4.79 -5.78
C SER A 53 -9.94 -5.33 -4.39
N ILE A 54 -10.91 -5.88 -3.66
CA ILE A 54 -10.69 -6.47 -2.33
C ILE A 54 -9.76 -7.68 -2.47
N LEU A 55 -10.08 -8.60 -3.39
CA LEU A 55 -9.29 -9.82 -3.61
C LEU A 55 -7.87 -9.51 -4.07
N ALA A 56 -7.69 -8.52 -4.96
CA ALA A 56 -6.37 -8.06 -5.40
C ALA A 56 -5.51 -7.53 -4.24
N ILE A 57 -6.10 -6.74 -3.34
CA ILE A 57 -5.38 -6.24 -2.15
C ILE A 57 -5.01 -7.40 -1.22
N ALA A 58 -5.94 -8.33 -0.97
CA ALA A 58 -5.71 -9.47 -0.09
C ALA A 58 -4.53 -10.32 -0.58
N ASP A 59 -4.56 -10.75 -1.85
CA ASP A 59 -3.52 -11.57 -2.49
C ASP A 59 -2.14 -10.88 -2.47
N LYS A 60 -2.12 -9.57 -2.72
CA LYS A 60 -0.88 -8.76 -2.69
C LYS A 60 -0.33 -8.57 -1.29
N LEU A 61 -1.20 -8.41 -0.28
CA LEU A 61 -0.79 -8.30 1.12
C LEU A 61 -0.26 -9.63 1.65
N GLU A 62 -0.95 -10.73 1.34
CA GLU A 62 -0.51 -12.10 1.66
C GLU A 62 0.89 -12.34 1.09
N THR A 63 1.08 -12.14 -0.22
CA THR A 63 2.38 -12.29 -0.87
C THR A 63 3.45 -11.41 -0.21
N LEU A 64 3.13 -10.14 0.09
CA LEU A 64 4.08 -9.24 0.73
C LEU A 64 4.48 -9.73 2.13
N ILE A 65 3.52 -10.14 2.94
CA ILE A 65 3.74 -10.59 4.32
C ILE A 65 4.48 -11.92 4.35
N ALA A 66 4.06 -12.90 3.56
CA ALA A 66 4.67 -14.22 3.50
C ALA A 66 6.16 -14.13 3.12
N PHE A 67 6.50 -13.31 2.12
CA PHE A 67 7.89 -13.13 1.68
C PHE A 67 8.76 -12.44 2.73
N PHE A 68 8.24 -11.41 3.40
CA PHE A 68 8.96 -10.77 4.51
C PHE A 68 9.13 -11.73 5.71
N ALA A 69 8.13 -12.55 6.02
CA ALA A 69 8.16 -13.50 7.12
C ALA A 69 9.29 -14.54 6.98
N VAL A 70 9.65 -14.91 5.74
CA VAL A 70 10.77 -15.82 5.43
C VAL A 70 12.07 -15.10 5.08
N GLY A 71 12.15 -13.78 5.28
CA GLY A 71 13.35 -12.97 5.06
C GLY A 71 13.68 -12.67 3.59
N ILE A 72 12.75 -12.89 2.66
CA ILE A 72 12.93 -12.56 1.25
C ILE A 72 12.45 -11.12 1.01
N VAL A 73 13.35 -10.17 1.23
CA VAL A 73 13.10 -8.74 1.04
C VAL A 73 13.87 -8.22 -0.19
N PRO A 74 13.24 -7.43 -1.08
CA PRO A 74 13.90 -6.88 -2.25
C PRO A 74 15.09 -5.98 -1.85
N THR A 75 16.30 -6.38 -2.24
CA THR A 75 17.52 -5.59 -2.09
C THR A 75 17.93 -4.99 -3.45
N GLY A 76 18.42 -3.75 -3.46
CA GLY A 76 18.83 -3.08 -4.70
C GLY A 76 17.67 -2.68 -5.62
N SER A 77 17.89 -2.68 -6.94
CA SER A 77 16.90 -2.22 -7.93
C SER A 77 15.98 -3.33 -8.46
N GLN A 78 16.36 -4.60 -8.32
CA GLN A 78 15.59 -5.73 -8.85
C GLN A 78 14.42 -6.09 -7.93
N ASP A 79 13.28 -6.42 -8.52
CA ASP A 79 12.04 -6.83 -7.84
C ASP A 79 11.59 -8.23 -8.32
N PRO A 80 12.37 -9.30 -8.06
CA PRO A 80 12.14 -10.62 -8.66
C PRO A 80 10.78 -11.22 -8.28
N PHE A 81 10.28 -10.91 -7.08
CA PHE A 81 9.01 -11.40 -6.55
C PHE A 81 7.89 -10.37 -6.57
N SER A 82 8.05 -9.27 -7.33
CA SER A 82 7.04 -8.23 -7.48
C SER A 82 6.63 -7.50 -6.19
N LEU A 83 7.39 -7.57 -5.09
CA LEU A 83 6.93 -6.98 -3.83
C LEU A 83 6.78 -5.45 -3.91
N ARG A 84 7.64 -4.77 -4.67
CA ARG A 84 7.48 -3.32 -4.89
C ARG A 84 6.26 -3.05 -5.76
N ARG A 85 6.02 -3.87 -6.78
CA ARG A 85 4.81 -3.78 -7.62
C ARG A 85 3.54 -4.05 -6.83
N ASN A 86 3.53 -5.06 -5.96
CA ASN A 86 2.40 -5.42 -5.12
C ASN A 86 2.05 -4.30 -4.14
N ALA A 87 3.05 -3.74 -3.46
CA ALA A 87 2.87 -2.57 -2.60
C ALA A 87 2.30 -1.37 -3.36
N LEU A 88 2.81 -1.09 -4.57
CA LEU A 88 2.28 -0.02 -5.43
C LEU A 88 0.82 -0.31 -5.84
N GLY A 89 0.52 -1.55 -6.22
CA GLY A 89 -0.82 -1.99 -6.57
C GLY A 89 -1.81 -1.77 -5.44
N ILE A 90 -1.49 -2.20 -4.22
CA ILE A 90 -2.33 -1.98 -3.02
C ILE A 90 -2.65 -0.50 -2.87
N MET A 91 -1.63 0.37 -2.90
CA MET A 91 -1.81 1.81 -2.69
C MET A 91 -2.63 2.46 -3.81
N ARG A 92 -2.42 2.06 -5.08
CA ARG A 92 -3.18 2.55 -6.23
C ARG A 92 -4.65 2.12 -6.16
N ILE A 93 -4.93 0.87 -5.78
CA ILE A 93 -6.30 0.36 -5.62
C ILE A 93 -7.02 1.13 -4.49
N MET A 94 -6.37 1.29 -3.32
CA MET A 94 -6.94 2.05 -2.21
C MET A 94 -7.23 3.51 -2.58
N LYS A 95 -6.29 4.16 -3.30
CA LYS A 95 -6.44 5.54 -3.79
C LYS A 95 -7.60 5.66 -4.77
N ALA A 96 -7.67 4.77 -5.76
CA ALA A 96 -8.71 4.80 -6.80
C ALA A 96 -10.12 4.60 -6.21
N ASN A 97 -10.25 3.68 -5.25
CA ASN A 97 -11.52 3.40 -4.58
C ASN A 97 -11.82 4.37 -3.41
N LYS A 98 -10.91 5.31 -3.09
CA LYS A 98 -11.01 6.24 -1.94
C LYS A 98 -11.27 5.52 -0.61
N TRP A 99 -10.68 4.35 -0.45
CA TRP A 99 -10.88 3.53 0.74
C TRP A 99 -10.08 4.06 1.92
N ASN A 100 -10.82 4.59 2.90
CA ASN A 100 -10.26 5.12 4.13
C ASN A 100 -9.96 4.00 5.15
N ILE A 101 -9.12 3.06 4.76
CA ILE A 101 -8.72 1.91 5.58
C ILE A 101 -7.32 2.17 6.15
N ARG A 102 -7.17 1.88 7.44
CA ARG A 102 -5.90 1.98 8.15
C ARG A 102 -5.05 0.74 7.86
N LEU A 103 -3.84 0.93 7.34
CA LEU A 103 -2.97 -0.19 6.95
C LEU A 103 -2.35 -0.93 8.13
N LEU A 104 -1.97 -0.25 9.23
CA LEU A 104 -1.37 -0.93 10.39
C LEU A 104 -2.24 -2.06 10.95
N PRO A 105 -3.53 -1.81 11.29
CA PRO A 105 -4.36 -2.87 11.84
C PRO A 105 -4.61 -3.98 10.82
N LEU A 106 -4.77 -3.64 9.53
CA LEU A 106 -4.95 -4.63 8.47
C LEU A 106 -3.73 -5.56 8.34
N ILE A 107 -2.52 -5.00 8.24
CA ILE A 107 -1.27 -5.77 8.16
C ILE A 107 -1.11 -6.67 9.39
N ARG A 108 -1.42 -6.16 10.58
CA ARG A 108 -1.35 -6.95 11.81
C ARG A 108 -2.29 -8.15 11.79
N GLU A 109 -3.52 -7.99 11.31
CA GLU A 109 -4.45 -9.12 11.21
C GLU A 109 -3.99 -10.16 10.19
N VAL A 110 -3.47 -9.73 9.04
CA VAL A 110 -2.93 -10.67 8.04
C VAL A 110 -1.69 -11.40 8.58
N ILE A 111 -0.76 -10.72 9.27
CA ILE A 111 0.39 -11.37 9.92
C ILE A 111 -0.07 -12.48 10.89
N LYS A 112 -1.13 -12.25 11.67
CA LYS A 112 -1.65 -13.27 12.60
C LYS A 112 -2.22 -14.48 11.89
N ILE A 113 -2.87 -14.28 10.74
CA ILE A 113 -3.39 -15.38 9.90
C ILE A 113 -2.21 -16.22 9.39
N GLU A 114 -1.20 -15.57 8.81
CA GLU A 114 0.01 -16.22 8.29
C GLU A 114 0.85 -16.91 9.38
N GLN A 115 0.93 -16.33 10.59
CA GLN A 115 1.67 -16.92 11.71
C GLN A 115 1.12 -18.25 12.20
N ALA A 116 -0.16 -18.54 11.95
CA ALA A 116 -0.71 -19.86 12.25
C ALA A 116 -0.08 -20.97 11.38
N GLU A 117 0.54 -20.60 10.25
CA GLU A 117 0.97 -21.53 9.20
C GLU A 117 2.49 -21.53 8.95
N LEU A 118 3.25 -20.57 9.49
CA LEU A 118 4.69 -20.38 9.21
C LEU A 118 5.59 -20.51 10.45
N ASP A 119 6.73 -21.19 10.31
CA ASP A 119 7.82 -21.22 11.31
C ASP A 119 8.68 -19.95 11.12
N GLN A 120 8.37 -18.90 11.86
CA GLN A 120 8.88 -17.56 11.60
C GLN A 120 10.16 -17.23 12.36
N SER A 121 11.11 -16.61 11.67
CA SER A 121 12.34 -16.07 12.27
C SER A 121 12.16 -14.74 12.99
N LEU A 122 11.06 -14.01 12.74
CA LEU A 122 10.76 -12.67 13.26
C LEU A 122 9.50 -12.68 14.14
N SER A 123 9.45 -11.78 15.13
CA SER A 123 8.21 -11.50 15.88
C SER A 123 7.17 -10.75 15.04
N VAL A 124 5.90 -10.76 15.47
CA VAL A 124 4.81 -9.98 14.83
C VAL A 124 5.21 -8.52 14.70
N GLU A 125 5.75 -7.95 15.77
CA GLU A 125 6.11 -6.54 15.85
C GLU A 125 7.23 -6.19 14.88
N GLU A 126 8.29 -7.01 14.80
CA GLU A 126 9.41 -6.81 13.87
C GLU A 126 8.94 -6.88 12.42
N LEU A 127 8.19 -7.93 12.06
CA LEU A 127 7.64 -8.11 10.73
C LEU A 127 6.73 -6.94 10.33
N GLN A 128 5.86 -6.53 11.25
CA GLN A 128 4.98 -5.37 11.05
C GLN A 128 5.80 -4.10 10.79
N GLN A 129 6.88 -3.85 11.55
CA GLN A 129 7.72 -2.67 11.36
C GLN A 129 8.44 -2.69 10.00
N GLU A 130 8.99 -3.82 9.59
CA GLU A 130 9.68 -3.95 8.29
C GLU A 130 8.73 -3.67 7.11
N ILE A 131 7.52 -4.22 7.16
CA ILE A 131 6.51 -4.00 6.13
C ILE A 131 6.08 -2.54 6.08
N ILE A 132 5.82 -1.91 7.24
CA ILE A 132 5.46 -0.48 7.29
C ILE A 132 6.58 0.36 6.69
N GLN A 133 7.83 0.08 7.06
CA GLN A 133 8.98 0.82 6.55
C GLN A 133 9.10 0.65 5.03
N PHE A 134 8.87 -0.56 4.52
CA PHE A 134 8.85 -0.83 3.09
C PHE A 134 7.74 -0.05 2.38
N LEU A 135 6.50 -0.07 2.90
CA LEU A 135 5.37 0.67 2.33
C LEU A 135 5.59 2.19 2.36
N LYS A 136 6.16 2.74 3.45
CA LYS A 136 6.53 4.17 3.53
C LYS A 136 7.54 4.56 2.45
N GLN A 137 8.54 3.72 2.18
CA GLN A 137 9.48 3.97 1.08
C GLN A 137 8.78 3.97 -0.28
N ARG A 138 7.73 3.15 -0.46
CA ARG A 138 6.94 3.15 -1.70
C ARG A 138 6.05 4.39 -1.82
N LEU A 139 5.39 4.82 -0.74
CA LEU A 139 4.65 6.08 -0.70
C LEU A 139 5.56 7.27 -1.03
N LYS A 140 6.78 7.31 -0.47
CA LYS A 140 7.79 8.32 -0.81
C LYS A 140 8.08 8.35 -2.30
N ALA A 141 8.26 7.19 -2.93
CA ALA A 141 8.49 7.11 -4.37
C ALA A 141 7.31 7.66 -5.19
N ILE A 142 6.06 7.36 -4.80
CA ILE A 142 4.85 7.91 -5.43
C ILE A 142 4.84 9.44 -5.32
N MET A 143 5.01 9.97 -4.10
CA MET A 143 4.97 11.41 -3.83
C MET A 143 6.08 12.17 -4.56
N LEU A 144 7.27 11.59 -4.69
CA LEU A 144 8.36 12.16 -5.50
C LEU A 144 7.99 12.21 -6.98
N GLY A 145 7.33 11.17 -7.50
CA GLY A 145 6.78 11.15 -8.87
C GLY A 145 5.71 12.21 -9.10
N GLU A 146 4.94 12.56 -8.06
CA GLU A 146 3.96 13.66 -8.05
C GLU A 146 4.58 15.05 -7.78
N ALA A 147 5.91 15.17 -7.83
CA ALA A 147 6.67 16.40 -7.62
C ALA A 147 6.41 17.08 -6.26
N ILE A 148 6.08 16.29 -5.22
CA ILE A 148 5.93 16.79 -3.86
C ILE A 148 7.31 17.05 -3.25
N ARG A 149 7.45 18.18 -2.56
CA ARG A 149 8.71 18.57 -1.91
C ARG A 149 9.15 17.56 -0.84
N TYR A 150 10.46 17.30 -0.79
CA TYR A 150 11.06 16.32 0.10
C TYR A 150 10.75 16.56 1.59
N ASP A 151 10.79 17.81 2.04
CA ASP A 151 10.48 18.18 3.44
C ASP A 151 9.02 17.91 3.83
N ILE A 152 8.10 18.08 2.88
CA ILE A 152 6.68 17.75 3.06
C ILE A 152 6.47 16.24 3.10
N ILE A 153 7.14 15.50 2.21
CA ILE A 153 7.06 14.03 2.18
C ILE A 153 7.50 13.46 3.53
N ASP A 154 8.68 13.85 4.01
CA ASP A 154 9.21 13.34 5.28
C ASP A 154 8.29 13.71 6.44
N ALA A 155 7.78 14.96 6.50
CA ALA A 155 6.85 15.38 7.54
C ALA A 155 5.53 14.59 7.55
N VAL A 156 4.99 14.25 6.37
CA VAL A 156 3.75 13.47 6.25
C VAL A 156 3.99 12.00 6.62
N LEU A 157 5.08 11.41 6.16
CA LEU A 157 5.42 10.00 6.44
C LEU A 157 5.87 9.75 7.89
N ASP A 158 6.37 10.76 8.58
CA ASP A 158 6.71 10.68 10.02
C ASP A 158 5.48 10.80 10.94
N SER A 159 4.31 11.11 10.38
CA SER A 159 3.07 11.14 11.15
C SER A 159 2.60 9.74 11.57
N THR A 160 1.71 9.68 12.57
CA THR A 160 1.07 8.42 13.01
C THR A 160 -0.06 7.96 12.09
N GLN A 161 -0.35 8.72 11.02
CA GLN A 161 -1.38 8.37 10.06
C GLN A 161 -0.89 7.24 9.16
N ASP A 162 -1.76 6.27 8.91
CA ASP A 162 -1.48 5.03 8.18
C ASP A 162 -2.56 4.71 7.13
N ASN A 163 -3.43 5.67 6.85
CA ASN A 163 -4.37 5.67 5.74
C ASN A 163 -3.69 6.24 4.48
N VAL A 164 -3.58 5.43 3.44
CA VAL A 164 -2.86 5.77 2.20
C VAL A 164 -3.50 6.96 1.46
N PRO A 165 -4.80 6.94 1.11
CA PRO A 165 -5.44 8.10 0.49
C PRO A 165 -5.23 9.40 1.27
N GLU A 166 -5.39 9.37 2.60
CA GLU A 166 -5.25 10.56 3.44
C GLU A 166 -3.82 11.09 3.48
N LEU A 167 -2.81 10.21 3.52
CA LEU A 167 -1.41 10.61 3.46
C LEU A 167 -1.07 11.29 2.12
N LEU A 168 -1.53 10.72 1.01
CA LEU A 168 -1.30 11.27 -0.33
C LEU A 168 -2.02 12.63 -0.50
N GLU A 169 -3.27 12.72 -0.07
CA GLU A 169 -4.03 13.98 -0.10
C GLU A 169 -3.38 15.06 0.76
N ARG A 170 -2.98 14.73 2.00
CA ARG A 170 -2.30 15.66 2.90
C ARG A 170 -1.00 16.18 2.29
N ALA A 171 -0.20 15.31 1.68
CA ALA A 171 1.03 15.70 1.03
C ALA A 171 0.77 16.66 -0.14
N SER A 172 -0.23 16.37 -0.99
CA SER A 172 -0.63 17.23 -2.10
C SER A 172 -1.12 18.61 -1.63
N VAL A 173 -2.00 18.65 -0.62
CA VAL A 173 -2.55 19.90 -0.06
C VAL A 173 -1.44 20.77 0.53
N LEU A 174 -0.54 20.18 1.32
CA LEU A 174 0.59 20.92 1.90
C LEU A 174 1.54 21.44 0.81
N ASN A 175 1.78 20.65 -0.23
CA ASN A 175 2.64 21.04 -1.34
C ASN A 175 2.09 22.26 -2.07
N ASN A 176 0.82 22.21 -2.47
CA ASN A 176 0.15 23.31 -3.17
C ASN A 176 0.04 24.57 -2.31
N TYR A 177 -0.30 24.42 -1.03
CA TYR A 177 -0.39 25.56 -0.13
C TYR A 177 1.00 26.21 0.10
N SER A 178 2.07 25.41 0.07
CA SER A 178 3.44 25.92 0.18
C SER A 178 3.90 26.71 -1.04
N THR A 179 3.30 26.50 -2.22
CA THR A 179 3.65 27.20 -3.47
C THR A 179 2.75 28.41 -3.73
N ASP A 180 1.45 28.32 -3.40
CA ASP A 180 0.45 29.32 -3.81
C ASP A 180 0.18 30.40 -2.76
N SER A 181 0.47 30.13 -1.48
CA SER A 181 0.05 30.99 -0.38
C SER A 181 1.22 31.73 0.24
N GLY A 182 1.30 33.04 0.02
CA GLY A 182 2.31 33.92 0.65
C GLY A 182 2.36 33.82 2.18
N ASN A 183 1.32 33.27 2.82
CA ASN A 183 1.18 33.13 4.27
C ASN A 183 1.47 31.71 4.80
N PHE A 184 1.94 30.77 3.97
CA PHE A 184 2.25 29.40 4.43
C PHE A 184 3.22 29.40 5.62
N ARG A 185 4.30 30.16 5.49
CA ARG A 185 5.33 30.28 6.53
C ARG A 185 4.76 30.82 7.83
N GLU A 186 3.98 31.90 7.77
CA GLU A 186 3.36 32.52 8.95
C GLU A 186 2.40 31.55 9.66
N THR A 187 1.64 30.78 8.88
CA THR A 187 0.71 29.76 9.39
C THR A 187 1.46 28.65 10.14
N ILE A 188 2.54 28.14 9.55
CA ILE A 188 3.38 27.09 10.17
C ILE A 188 4.12 27.60 11.41
N GLU A 189 4.63 28.84 11.38
CA GLU A 189 5.27 29.46 12.54
C GLU A 189 4.28 29.63 13.70
N SER A 190 3.05 30.07 13.41
CA SER A 190 1.97 30.18 14.40
C SER A 190 1.59 28.82 14.99
N LEU A 191 1.40 27.80 14.16
CA LEU A 191 1.12 26.43 14.59
C LEU A 191 2.25 25.85 15.45
N SER A 192 3.51 26.05 15.03
CA SER A 192 4.69 25.57 15.76
C SER A 192 4.80 26.18 17.15
N ARG A 193 4.47 27.47 17.31
CA ARG A 193 4.37 28.12 18.63
C ARG A 193 3.31 27.43 19.50
N VAL A 194 2.11 27.19 18.98
CA VAL A 194 1.03 26.50 19.71
C VAL A 194 1.44 25.09 20.12
N VAL A 195 2.03 24.31 19.21
CA VAL A 195 2.49 22.93 19.49
C VAL A 195 3.59 22.93 20.56
N ASN A 196 4.55 23.83 20.49
CA ASN A 196 5.63 23.93 21.48
C ASN A 196 5.11 24.35 22.86
N LEU A 197 4.16 25.29 22.92
CA LEU A 197 3.48 25.65 24.17
C LEU A 197 2.75 24.45 24.78
N ALA A 198 2.00 23.68 23.96
CA ALA A 198 1.31 22.49 24.42
C ALA A 198 2.27 21.40 24.96
N LYS A 199 3.39 21.16 24.27
CA LYS A 199 4.44 20.23 24.74
C LYS A 199 5.05 20.66 26.08
N ASN A 200 5.29 21.95 26.27
CA ASN A 200 5.87 22.48 27.50
C ASN A 200 4.90 22.36 28.70
N MET A 201 3.60 22.43 28.48
CA MET A 201 2.60 22.20 29.54
C MET A 201 2.54 20.73 29.99
N LYS A 202 2.63 19.77 29.06
CA LYS A 202 2.65 18.34 29.39
C LYS A 202 3.88 17.90 30.20
N LYS A 203 5.00 18.64 30.14
CA LYS A 203 6.22 18.35 30.91
C LYS A 203 6.20 18.89 32.36
N LYS A 204 5.22 19.72 32.71
CA LYS A 204 5.09 20.33 34.05
C LYS A 204 4.12 19.60 34.99
N LEU A 205 3.46 18.55 34.50
CA LEU A 205 2.62 17.61 35.26
C LEU A 205 3.39 16.30 35.44
#